data_AF-A0A932WDS8-F1
#
_entry.id   AF-A0A932WDS8-F1
#
_cell.length_a   1.000
_cell.length_b   1.000
_cell.length_c   1.000
_cell.angle_alpha   90.00
_cell.angle_beta   90.00
_cell.angle_gamma   90.00
#
_symmetry.space_group_name_H-M   'P 1'
#
loop_
_entity.id
_entity.type
_entity.pdbx_description
1 polymer ?
#
loop_
_entity_poly.entity_id
_entity_poly.type
_entity_poly.pdbx_seq_one_letter_code
_entity_poly.pdbx_strand_id
1 'polypeptide(L)'
;YEVGRYISLERIIEENKQRYYETLEESSKGWHEGKHDPWPYMNFVLSILKTAYKEFEERAGVAASPRGSKTEMVHHAVYAINRDFTVEDIEKKCPAVSRDMIRTVLKSMQKAGEVECIGRGPGALWKKKGNTSKRG
;
A
#
# COMPACT_ATOMS: atom_id res chain seq x y z
N TYR A 1 14.95 -14.29 6.91
CA TYR A 1 14.88 -14.72 5.52
C TYR A 1 13.42 -15.02 5.20
N GLU A 2 12.64 -13.96 4.91
CA GLU A 2 11.26 -14.13 4.46
C GLU A 2 11.29 -14.54 3.00
N VAL A 3 11.03 -15.82 2.74
CA VAL A 3 10.72 -16.35 1.40
C VAL A 3 9.32 -15.86 1.04
N GLY A 4 9.20 -14.55 0.86
CA GLY A 4 7.97 -13.86 0.55
C GLY A 4 7.71 -13.89 -0.94
N ARG A 5 6.78 -14.78 -1.33
CA ARG A 5 5.74 -14.50 -2.34
C ARG A 5 6.21 -14.14 -3.75
N TYR A 6 6.68 -15.13 -4.51
CA TYR A 6 6.60 -15.05 -5.96
C TYR A 6 5.15 -15.28 -6.42
N ILE A 7 4.64 -14.43 -7.32
CA ILE A 7 3.43 -14.74 -8.09
C ILE A 7 3.89 -15.62 -9.26
N SER A 8 3.41 -16.86 -9.33
CA SER A 8 3.71 -17.74 -10.47
C SER A 8 2.86 -17.34 -11.66
N LEU A 9 3.54 -16.94 -12.74
CA LEU A 9 2.89 -16.66 -14.03
C LEU A 9 2.37 -17.95 -14.65
N GLU A 10 3.09 -19.06 -14.47
CA GLU A 10 2.73 -20.40 -14.98
C GLU A 10 1.39 -20.86 -14.40
N ARG A 11 1.14 -20.63 -13.11
CA ARG A 11 -0.17 -20.92 -12.50
C ARG A 11 -1.28 -20.14 -13.18
N ILE A 12 -1.09 -18.83 -13.39
CA ILE A 12 -2.10 -17.97 -14.04
C ILE A 12 -2.31 -18.41 -15.50
N ILE A 13 -1.24 -18.85 -16.20
CA ILE A 13 -1.34 -19.41 -17.54
C ILE A 13 -2.13 -20.72 -17.52
N GLU A 14 -1.85 -21.64 -16.59
CA GLU A 14 -2.58 -22.92 -16.49
C GLU A 14 -4.07 -22.70 -16.17
N GLU A 15 -4.39 -21.73 -15.31
CA GLU A 15 -5.78 -21.31 -15.05
C GLU A 15 -6.48 -20.73 -16.28
N ASN A 16 -5.70 -20.20 -17.25
CA ASN A 16 -6.20 -19.61 -18.51
C ASN A 16 -5.75 -20.43 -19.74
N LYS A 17 -5.49 -21.73 -19.57
CA LYS A 17 -4.88 -22.61 -20.58
C LYS A 17 -5.61 -22.66 -21.91
N GLN A 18 -6.95 -22.65 -21.87
CA GLN A 18 -7.76 -22.64 -23.08
C GLN A 18 -7.44 -21.41 -23.94
N ARG A 19 -7.44 -20.23 -23.31
CA ARG A 19 -7.16 -18.96 -23.98
C ARG A 19 -5.70 -18.83 -24.42
N TYR A 20 -4.78 -19.43 -23.66
CA TYR A 20 -3.38 -19.57 -24.08
C TYR A 20 -3.27 -20.28 -25.44
N TYR A 21 -3.90 -21.45 -25.59
CA TYR A 21 -3.83 -22.20 -26.85
C TYR A 21 -4.60 -21.51 -27.98
N GLU A 22 -5.78 -20.95 -27.71
CA GLU A 22 -6.57 -20.22 -28.71
C GLU A 22 -5.78 -19.04 -29.29
N THR A 23 -5.22 -18.19 -28.44
CA THR A 23 -4.47 -17.00 -28.89
C THR A 23 -3.15 -17.37 -29.56
N LEU A 24 -2.49 -18.45 -29.13
CA LEU A 24 -1.29 -18.97 -29.78
C LEU A 24 -1.58 -19.52 -31.17
N GLU A 25 -2.66 -20.30 -31.32
CA GLU A 25 -3.10 -20.82 -32.62
C GLU A 25 -3.45 -19.67 -33.57
N GLU A 26 -4.27 -18.72 -33.11
CA GLU A 26 -4.66 -17.55 -33.90
C GLU A 26 -3.42 -16.77 -34.36
N SER A 27 -2.46 -16.58 -33.45
CA SER A 27 -1.23 -15.83 -33.75
C SER A 27 -0.23 -16.58 -34.62
N SER A 28 -0.42 -17.89 -34.82
CA SER A 28 0.46 -18.72 -35.64
C SER A 28 -0.08 -18.96 -37.05
N LYS A 29 -1.33 -18.57 -37.34
CA LYS A 29 -1.92 -18.70 -38.68
C LYS A 29 -1.11 -17.90 -39.69
N GLY A 30 -0.70 -18.53 -40.79
CA GLY A 30 0.09 -17.85 -41.82
C GLY A 30 1.56 -17.59 -41.44
N TRP A 31 2.10 -18.31 -40.44
CA TRP A 31 3.48 -18.14 -39.96
C TRP A 31 4.51 -18.35 -41.07
N HIS A 32 4.40 -19.46 -41.82
CA HIS A 32 5.35 -19.80 -42.88
C HIS A 32 5.30 -18.83 -44.06
N GLU A 33 4.15 -18.17 -44.25
CA GLU A 33 3.91 -17.17 -45.28
C GLU A 33 4.24 -15.74 -44.82
N GLY A 34 4.66 -15.56 -43.56
CA GLY A 34 4.92 -14.23 -42.98
C GLY A 34 3.68 -13.35 -42.83
N LYS A 35 2.48 -13.95 -42.82
CA LYS A 35 1.18 -13.26 -42.72
C LYS A 35 0.52 -13.43 -41.34
N HIS A 36 1.28 -13.90 -40.36
CA HIS A 36 0.79 -14.09 -39.01
C HIS A 36 0.55 -12.76 -38.29
N ASP A 37 -0.41 -12.77 -37.37
CA ASP A 37 -0.72 -11.63 -36.51
C ASP A 37 -0.31 -11.98 -35.06
N PRO A 38 0.74 -11.36 -34.48
CA PRO A 38 1.17 -11.67 -33.12
C PRO A 38 0.28 -11.04 -32.03
N TRP A 39 -0.61 -10.10 -32.38
CA TRP A 39 -1.37 -9.32 -31.40
C TRP A 39 -2.27 -10.14 -30.47
N PRO A 40 -2.97 -11.21 -30.91
CA PRO A 40 -3.78 -12.03 -30.02
C PRO A 40 -2.96 -12.60 -28.84
N TYR A 41 -1.79 -13.18 -29.12
CA TYR A 41 -0.91 -13.75 -28.10
C TYR A 41 -0.24 -12.67 -27.25
N MET A 42 0.18 -11.55 -27.84
CA MET A 42 0.73 -10.41 -27.08
C MET A 42 -0.28 -9.85 -26.07
N ASN A 43 -1.54 -9.70 -26.48
CA ASN A 43 -2.61 -9.25 -25.59
C ASN A 43 -2.87 -10.26 -24.46
N PHE A 44 -2.81 -11.56 -24.76
CA PHE A 44 -2.88 -12.60 -23.74
C PHE A 44 -1.76 -12.46 -22.71
N VAL A 45 -0.49 -12.35 -23.13
CA VAL A 45 0.66 -12.18 -22.22
C VAL A 45 0.52 -10.94 -21.34
N LEU A 46 0.12 -9.80 -21.90
CA LEU A 46 -0.13 -8.58 -21.14
C LEU A 46 -1.27 -8.75 -20.11
N SER A 47 -2.30 -9.54 -20.44
CA SER A 47 -3.37 -9.86 -19.51
C SER A 47 -2.87 -10.71 -18.33
N ILE A 48 -1.99 -11.68 -18.57
CA ILE A 48 -1.36 -12.50 -17.54
C ILE A 48 -0.51 -11.62 -16.61
N LEU A 49 0.34 -10.75 -17.17
CA LEU A 49 1.16 -9.82 -16.39
C LEU A 49 0.30 -8.87 -15.56
N LYS A 50 -0.79 -8.35 -16.11
CA LYS A 50 -1.74 -7.49 -15.40
C LYS A 50 -2.39 -8.22 -14.23
N THR A 51 -2.81 -9.46 -14.41
CA THR A 51 -3.39 -10.30 -13.35
C THR A 51 -2.35 -10.57 -12.26
N ALA A 52 -1.13 -10.94 -12.65
CA ALA A 52 -0.04 -11.18 -11.71
C ALA A 52 0.28 -9.93 -10.87
N TYR A 53 0.28 -8.76 -11.51
CA TYR A 53 0.51 -7.49 -10.82
C TYR A 53 -0.61 -7.16 -9.83
N LYS A 54 -1.88 -7.40 -10.18
CA LYS A 54 -3.00 -7.23 -9.26
C LYS A 54 -2.89 -8.15 -8.04
N GLU A 55 -2.60 -9.43 -8.24
CA GLU A 55 -2.40 -10.35 -7.12
C GLU A 55 -1.22 -9.95 -6.25
N PHE A 56 -0.15 -9.44 -6.87
CA PHE A 56 0.98 -8.88 -6.16
C PHE A 56 0.55 -7.66 -5.33
N GLU A 57 -0.16 -6.69 -5.92
CA GLU A 57 -0.67 -5.51 -5.22
C GLU A 57 -1.61 -5.87 -4.07
N GLU A 58 -2.48 -6.86 -4.22
CA GLU A 58 -3.37 -7.33 -3.15
C GLU A 58 -2.55 -7.95 -2.00
N ARG A 59 -1.61 -8.84 -2.30
CA ARG A 59 -0.75 -9.45 -1.27
C ARG A 59 0.19 -8.43 -0.64
N ALA A 60 0.73 -7.51 -1.43
CA ALA A 60 1.59 -6.42 -0.98
C ALA A 60 0.79 -5.36 -0.23
N GLY A 61 -0.48 -5.13 -0.53
CA GLY A 61 -1.39 -4.23 0.18
C GLY A 61 -1.92 -4.83 1.50
N VAL A 62 -2.03 -6.16 1.58
CA VAL A 62 -2.21 -6.87 2.86
C VAL A 62 -0.93 -6.78 3.72
N ALA A 63 0.26 -6.81 3.11
CA ALA A 63 1.53 -6.66 3.83
C ALA A 63 1.85 -5.19 4.18
N ALA A 64 1.51 -4.26 3.29
CA ALA A 64 1.55 -2.83 3.48
C ALA A 64 0.17 -2.38 3.94
N SER A 65 -0.11 -2.68 5.21
CA SER A 65 -1.22 -2.17 6.02
C SER A 65 -1.88 -0.93 5.36
N PRO A 66 -3.20 -0.96 5.04
CA PRO A 66 -3.86 0.04 4.20
C PRO A 66 -3.46 1.46 4.55
N ARG A 67 -3.37 2.38 3.59
CA ARG A 67 -3.04 3.81 3.84
C ARG A 67 -3.84 4.42 5.01
N GLY A 68 -5.05 3.91 5.27
CA GLY A 68 -5.83 4.15 6.48
C GLY A 68 -5.20 3.58 7.75
N SER A 69 -4.86 2.29 7.81
CA SER A 69 -4.28 1.65 9.01
C SER A 69 -3.01 2.31 9.54
N LYS A 70 -2.06 2.78 8.72
CA LYS A 70 -0.84 3.45 9.25
C LYS A 70 -1.18 4.80 9.86
N THR A 71 -2.11 5.52 9.23
CA THR A 71 -2.65 6.78 9.75
C THR A 71 -3.39 6.54 11.06
N GLU A 72 -4.27 5.53 11.08
CA GLU A 72 -5.09 5.11 12.21
C GLU A 72 -4.25 4.57 13.38
N MET A 73 -3.16 3.85 13.08
CA MET A 73 -2.15 3.44 14.07
C MET A 73 -1.51 4.66 14.75
N VAL A 74 -1.18 5.70 13.98
CA VAL A 74 -0.65 6.96 14.54
C VAL A 74 -1.72 7.66 15.38
N HIS A 75 -2.96 7.76 14.91
CA HIS A 75 -4.07 8.32 15.71
C HIS A 75 -4.24 7.56 17.02
N HIS A 76 -4.31 6.23 16.98
CA HIS A 76 -4.44 5.38 18.17
C HIS A 76 -3.25 5.55 19.12
N ALA A 77 -2.02 5.60 18.60
CA ALA A 77 -0.82 5.84 19.39
C ALA A 77 -0.86 7.19 20.10
N VAL A 78 -1.29 8.26 19.40
CA VAL A 78 -1.46 9.60 19.97
C VAL A 78 -2.53 9.58 21.08
N TYR A 79 -3.71 9.02 20.82
CA TYR A 79 -4.77 8.97 21.83
C TYR A 79 -4.39 8.13 23.05
N ALA A 80 -3.62 7.06 22.86
CA ALA A 80 -3.13 6.21 23.95
C ALA A 80 -2.03 6.84 24.83
N ILE A 81 -1.45 7.98 24.46
CA ILE A 81 -0.48 8.70 25.32
C ILE A 81 -1.21 9.82 26.07
N ASN A 82 -1.33 9.71 27.40
CA ASN A 82 -2.05 10.70 28.22
C ASN A 82 -1.21 11.90 28.66
N ARG A 83 0.05 11.97 28.23
CA ARG A 83 0.99 13.07 28.49
C ARG A 83 1.37 13.75 27.17
N ASP A 84 2.10 14.85 27.27
CA ASP A 84 2.78 15.42 26.12
C ASP A 84 3.80 14.41 25.56
N PHE A 85 3.94 14.37 24.24
CA PHE A 85 4.68 13.32 23.55
C PHE A 85 5.59 13.89 22.47
N THR A 86 6.61 13.13 22.09
CA THR A 86 7.49 13.44 20.98
C THR A 86 7.19 12.54 19.79
N VAL A 87 7.76 12.86 18.63
CA VAL A 87 7.71 11.96 17.45
C VAL A 87 8.34 10.60 17.78
N GLU A 88 9.40 10.58 18.60
CA GLU A 88 10.07 9.34 19.02
C GLU A 88 9.18 8.46 19.91
N ASP A 89 8.31 9.06 20.74
CA ASP A 89 7.34 8.29 21.53
C ASP A 89 6.33 7.56 20.65
N ILE A 90 5.90 8.18 19.54
CA ILE A 90 5.01 7.55 18.55
C ILE A 90 5.76 6.48 17.76
N GLU A 91 7.01 6.74 17.37
CA GLU A 91 7.87 5.78 16.67
C GLU A 91 8.08 4.50 17.48
N LYS A 92 8.30 4.62 18.80
CA LYS A 92 8.40 3.46 19.71
C LYS A 92 7.11 2.65 19.79
N LYS A 93 5.93 3.28 19.71
CA LYS A 93 4.63 2.59 19.71
C LYS A 93 4.26 2.03 18.33
N CYS A 94 4.81 2.57 17.25
CA CYS A 94 4.49 2.21 15.88
C CYS A 94 5.77 1.99 15.04
N PRO A 95 6.58 0.94 15.33
CA PRO A 95 7.85 0.71 14.64
C PRO A 95 7.70 0.42 13.13
N ALA A 96 6.50 0.04 12.68
CA ALA A 96 6.18 -0.19 11.27
C ALA A 96 5.83 1.09 10.48
N VAL A 97 5.75 2.25 11.14
CA VAL A 97 5.40 3.53 10.51
C VAL A 97 6.66 4.40 10.44
N SER A 98 6.99 4.90 9.24
CA SER A 98 8.16 5.76 9.07
C SER A 98 7.99 7.10 9.78
N ARG A 99 9.10 7.68 10.23
CA ARG A 99 9.12 8.99 10.90
C ARG A 99 8.48 10.12 10.08
N ASP A 100 8.65 10.08 8.75
CA ASP A 100 8.03 11.07 7.84
C ASP A 100 6.51 10.91 7.75
N MET A 101 6.00 9.68 7.80
CA MET A 101 4.56 9.44 7.87
C MET A 101 3.97 9.96 9.18
N ILE A 102 4.63 9.69 10.32
CA ILE A 102 4.23 10.22 11.63
C ILE A 102 4.14 11.75 11.59
N ARG A 103 5.15 12.42 11.03
CA ARG A 103 5.15 13.89 10.87
C ARG A 103 4.01 14.39 9.97
N THR A 104 3.70 13.66 8.91
CA THR A 104 2.62 14.01 7.98
C THR A 104 1.26 13.93 8.68
N VAL A 105 1.01 12.87 9.44
CA VAL A 105 -0.22 12.69 10.22
C VAL A 105 -0.33 13.72 11.35
N LEU A 106 0.75 14.00 12.08
CA LEU A 106 0.72 15.03 13.13
C LEU A 106 0.42 16.42 12.57
N LYS A 107 0.93 16.76 11.38
CA LYS A 107 0.56 18.01 10.68
C LYS A 107 -0.91 18.03 10.26
N SER A 108 -1.49 16.91 9.83
CA SER A 108 -2.93 16.86 9.50
C SER A 108 -3.80 17.00 10.75
N MET A 109 -3.46 16.29 11.83
CA MET A 109 -4.12 16.41 13.14
C MET A 109 -4.01 17.84 13.71
N GLN A 110 -2.87 18.51 13.49
CA GLN A 110 -2.69 19.90 13.90
C GLN A 110 -3.60 20.85 13.12
N LYS A 111 -3.74 20.65 11.79
CA LYS A 111 -4.69 21.40 10.96
C LYS A 111 -6.15 21.14 11.37
N ALA A 112 -6.46 19.93 11.81
CA ALA A 112 -7.77 19.57 12.36
C ALA A 112 -8.01 20.11 13.79
N GLY A 113 -6.99 20.67 14.44
CA GLY A 113 -7.09 21.24 15.79
C GLY A 113 -7.05 20.19 16.91
N GLU A 114 -6.71 18.95 16.62
CA GLU A 114 -6.66 17.85 17.60
C GLU A 114 -5.37 17.86 18.44
N VAL A 115 -4.26 18.34 17.86
CA VAL A 115 -2.94 18.42 18.52
C VAL A 115 -2.27 19.75 18.26
N GLU A 116 -1.33 20.12 19.13
CA GLU A 116 -0.49 21.30 19.00
C GLU A 116 0.97 20.97 19.25
N CYS A 117 1.86 21.60 18.48
CA CYS A 117 3.29 21.49 18.67
C CYS A 117 3.76 22.61 19.62
N ILE A 118 4.32 22.23 20.77
CA ILE A 118 4.77 23.14 21.83
C ILE A 118 6.22 23.60 21.61
N GLY A 119 7.04 22.80 20.91
CA GLY A 119 8.46 23.07 20.69
C GLY A 119 8.88 23.26 19.23
N ARG A 120 10.15 23.63 19.01
CA ARG A 120 10.79 23.66 17.69
C ARG A 120 11.96 22.67 17.65
N GLY A 121 12.12 21.96 16.53
CA GLY A 121 13.24 21.04 16.29
C GLY A 121 12.87 19.54 16.31
N PRO A 122 13.87 18.64 16.18
CA PRO A 122 13.66 17.19 16.08
C PRO A 122 12.99 16.55 17.30
N GLY A 123 13.21 17.12 18.49
CA GLY A 123 12.61 16.70 19.76
C GLY A 123 11.41 17.55 20.20
N ALA A 124 10.71 18.17 19.26
CA ALA A 124 9.54 18.99 19.58
C ALA A 124 8.48 18.17 20.34
N LEU A 125 8.00 18.73 21.45
CA LEU A 125 6.88 18.21 22.22
C LEU A 125 5.56 18.55 21.55
N TRP A 126 4.65 17.60 21.55
CA TRP A 126 3.28 17.68 21.05
C TRP A 126 2.31 17.44 22.18
N LYS A 127 1.19 18.16 22.15
CA LYS A 127 0.12 18.05 23.13
C LYS A 127 -1.22 17.88 22.45
N LYS A 128 -2.09 17.07 23.05
CA LYS A 128 -3.47 16.89 22.60
C LYS A 128 -4.30 18.10 23.06
N LYS A 129 -5.04 18.72 22.14
CA LYS A 129 -6.05 19.70 22.52
C LYS A 129 -7.25 18.94 23.06
N GLY A 130 -7.51 19.11 24.35
CA GLY A 130 -8.70 18.55 24.98
C GLY A 130 -9.94 19.06 24.25
N ASN A 131 -10.85 18.14 23.91
CA ASN A 131 -12.15 18.49 23.38
C ASN A 131 -12.85 19.34 24.46
N THR A 132 -12.84 20.67 24.30
CA THR A 132 -13.68 21.55 25.11
C THR A 132 -15.10 21.32 24.61
N SER A 133 -15.70 20.24 25.13
CA SER A 133 -17.15 20.10 25.15
C SER A 133 -17.69 21.39 25.75
N LYS A 134 -18.31 22.22 24.90
CA LYS A 134 -19.20 23.29 25.32
C LYS A 134 -20.31 22.62 26.15
N ARG A 135 -20.11 22.53 27.46
CA ARG A 135 -21.23 22.39 28.40
C ARG A 135 -21.88 23.76 28.46
N GLY A 136 -23.05 23.85 27.82
CA GLY A 136 -24.09 24.78 28.26
C GLY A 136 -24.67 24.35 29.59
#